data_AF-A0A1S2R2T8-F1
#
_entry.id   AF-A0A1S2R2T8-F1
#
_cell.length_a   1.000
_cell.length_b   1.000
_cell.length_c   1.000
_cell.angle_alpha   90.00
_cell.angle_beta   90.00
_cell.angle_gamma   90.00
#
_symmetry.space_group_name_H-M   'P 1'
#
loop_
_entity.id
_entity.type
_entity.pdbx_description
1 polymer ?
#
loop_
_entity_poly.entity_id
_entity_poly.type
_entity_poly.pdbx_seq_one_letter_code
_entity_poly.pdbx_strand_id
1 'polypeptide(L)'
;MLNYSVNENLISLEERRGEEDYEFLISTINENAHDTLMELRSFFEGDDVYSDVLFYSLKNKKIQVIVRRDLYVSFILGLFKWKLLKSVSWPK
;
A
#
# COMPACT_ATOMS: atom_id res chain seq x y z
N MET A 1 4.88 -12.26 6.99
CA MET A 1 4.56 -11.82 5.61
C MET A 1 3.20 -12.38 5.26
N LEU A 2 2.35 -11.63 4.55
CA LEU A 2 1.00 -12.05 4.21
C LEU A 2 0.97 -12.58 2.77
N ASN A 3 0.07 -13.52 2.49
CA ASN A 3 -0.24 -13.93 1.13
C ASN A 3 -1.42 -13.09 0.64
N TYR A 4 -1.24 -12.31 -0.43
CA TYR A 4 -2.30 -11.46 -0.98
C TYR A 4 -2.33 -11.47 -2.50
N SER A 5 -3.46 -11.07 -3.08
CA SER A 5 -3.62 -10.90 -4.53
C SER A 5 -4.01 -9.46 -4.86
N VAL A 6 -3.36 -8.88 -5.87
CA VAL A 6 -3.56 -7.50 -6.28
C VAL A 6 -4.81 -7.37 -7.15
N ASN A 7 -5.53 -6.27 -7.02
CA ASN A 7 -6.56 -5.91 -7.97
C ASN A 7 -5.92 -5.26 -9.21
N GLU A 8 -5.49 -6.10 -10.16
CA GLU A 8 -4.81 -5.70 -11.40
C GLU A 8 -5.64 -4.81 -12.34
N ASN A 9 -6.94 -4.60 -12.06
CA ASN A 9 -7.76 -3.63 -12.80
C ASN A 9 -7.60 -2.20 -12.24
N LEU A 10 -7.00 -2.06 -11.05
CA LEU A 10 -6.83 -0.79 -10.34
C LEU A 10 -5.35 -0.42 -10.21
N ILE A 11 -4.51 -1.34 -9.76
CA ILE A 11 -3.11 -1.06 -9.48
C ILE A 11 -2.17 -2.20 -9.92
N SER A 12 -0.91 -1.84 -10.17
CA SER A 12 0.23 -2.77 -10.04
C SER A 12 0.95 -2.48 -8.73
N LEU A 13 1.49 -3.52 -8.09
CA LEU A 13 2.18 -3.41 -6.81
C LEU A 13 3.39 -4.32 -6.80
N GLU A 14 4.55 -3.73 -6.55
CA GLU A 14 5.80 -4.45 -6.25
C GLU A 14 6.10 -4.29 -4.75
N GLU A 15 6.35 -5.39 -4.05
CA GLU A 15 6.82 -5.38 -2.66
C GLU A 15 8.31 -5.75 -2.62
N ARG A 16 9.11 -4.99 -1.89
CA ARG A 16 10.50 -5.29 -1.56
C ARG A 16 10.69 -5.25 -0.06
N ARG A 17 11.35 -6.28 0.47
CA ARG A 17 11.65 -6.38 1.90
C ARG A 17 13.06 -5.86 2.16
N GLY A 18 13.15 -4.78 2.93
CA GLY A 18 14.40 -4.23 3.45
C GLY A 18 14.82 -4.84 4.80
N GLU A 19 15.96 -4.35 5.31
CA GLU A 19 16.49 -4.74 6.62
C GLU A 19 15.67 -4.18 7.79
N GLU A 20 15.03 -3.01 7.62
CA GLU A 20 14.27 -2.34 8.68
C GLU A 20 12.82 -2.05 8.27
N ASP A 21 12.54 -1.97 6.97
CA ASP A 21 11.26 -1.57 6.40
C ASP A 21 10.81 -2.49 5.25
N TYR A 22 9.59 -2.24 4.78
CA TYR A 22 9.05 -2.74 3.54
C TYR A 22 8.85 -1.58 2.58
N GLU A 23 9.35 -1.74 1.36
CA GLU A 23 9.16 -0.77 0.28
C GLU A 23 8.11 -1.32 -0.70
N PHE A 24 7.13 -0.48 -1.02
CA PHE A 24 6.12 -0.77 -2.02
C PHE A 24 6.20 0.23 -3.15
N LEU A 25 6.18 -0.25 -4.39
CA LEU A 25 6.02 0.58 -5.57
C LEU A 25 4.65 0.30 -6.19
N ILE A 26 3.75 1.29 -6.11
CA ILE A 26 2.36 1.17 -6.55
C ILE A 26 2.15 2.05 -7.78
N SER A 27 1.60 1.50 -8.86
CA SER A 27 1.18 2.28 -10.03
C SER A 27 -0.33 2.17 -10.20
N THR A 28 -1.01 3.29 -10.41
CA THR A 28 -2.47 3.31 -10.60
C THR A 28 -2.84 3.29 -12.08
N ILE A 29 -3.82 2.46 -12.46
CA ILE A 29 -4.21 2.24 -13.86
C ILE A 29 -5.18 3.31 -14.37
N ASN A 30 -6.02 3.86 -13.48
CA ASN A 30 -7.03 4.87 -13.81
C ASN A 30 -7.15 5.92 -12.69
N GLU A 31 -7.87 7.02 -12.95
CA GLU A 31 -8.07 8.09 -11.96
C GLU A 31 -8.77 7.61 -10.69
N ASN A 32 -9.81 6.78 -10.81
CA ASN A 32 -10.52 6.27 -9.64
C ASN A 32 -9.60 5.46 -8.71
N ALA A 33 -8.67 4.67 -9.26
CA ALA A 33 -7.65 3.98 -8.48
C ALA A 33 -6.65 4.94 -7.83
N HIS A 34 -6.34 6.05 -8.48
CA HIS A 34 -5.50 7.10 -7.92
C HIS A 34 -6.18 7.79 -6.74
N ASP A 35 -7.44 8.20 -6.89
CA ASP A 35 -8.23 8.83 -5.83
C ASP A 35 -8.36 7.90 -4.63
N THR A 36 -8.67 6.61 -4.88
CA THR A 36 -8.73 5.57 -3.83
C THR A 36 -7.39 5.45 -3.08
N LEU A 37 -6.27 5.52 -3.79
CA LEU A 37 -4.94 5.45 -3.17
C LEU A 37 -4.61 6.73 -2.38
N MET A 38 -5.12 7.89 -2.79
CA MET A 38 -5.03 9.15 -2.03
C MET A 38 -5.84 9.09 -0.75
N GLU A 39 -7.04 8.50 -0.76
CA GLU A 39 -7.82 8.28 0.47
C GLU A 39 -7.09 7.38 1.46
N LEU A 40 -6.48 6.28 0.98
CA LEU A 40 -5.66 5.41 1.81
C LEU A 40 -4.48 6.18 2.40
N ARG A 41 -3.78 6.99 1.60
CA ARG A 41 -2.69 7.84 2.07
C ARG A 41 -3.18 8.78 3.19
N SER A 42 -4.27 9.51 2.96
CA SER A 42 -4.83 10.42 3.97
C SER A 42 -5.23 9.71 5.26
N PHE A 43 -5.67 8.46 5.18
CA PHE A 43 -5.95 7.65 6.36
C PHE A 43 -4.68 7.36 7.19
N PHE A 44 -3.56 7.03 6.54
CA PHE A 44 -2.30 6.76 7.25
C PHE A 44 -1.59 8.04 7.72
N GLU A 45 -1.69 9.14 6.97
CA GLU A 45 -1.10 10.43 7.37
C GLU A 45 -1.92 11.16 8.44
N GLY A 46 -3.22 10.89 8.55
CA GLY A 46 -4.13 11.53 9.49
C GLY A 46 -4.21 10.88 10.89
N ASP A 47 -3.46 9.80 11.12
CA ASP A 47 -3.46 9.04 12.36
C ASP A 47 -2.04 9.06 12.98
N ASP A 48 -1.90 9.66 14.16
CA ASP A 48 -0.62 9.81 14.87
C ASP A 48 0.04 8.45 15.19
N VAL A 49 -0.70 7.33 15.13
CA VAL A 49 -0.17 5.98 15.34
C VAL A 49 0.59 5.46 14.11
N TYR A 50 0.26 5.95 12.91
CA TYR A 50 0.79 5.45 11.65
C TYR A 50 1.81 6.38 10.97
N SER A 51 2.37 7.33 11.73
CA SER A 51 3.34 8.33 11.24
C SER A 51 4.56 7.73 10.51
N ASP A 52 4.84 6.44 10.70
CA ASP A 52 5.96 5.71 10.09
C ASP A 52 5.58 4.96 8.80
N VAL A 53 4.48 5.35 8.15
CA VAL A 53 4.15 4.98 6.77
C VAL A 53 4.37 6.20 5.87
N LEU A 54 5.46 6.19 5.09
CA LEU A 54 5.88 7.33 4.28
C LEU A 54 5.43 7.16 2.83
N PHE A 55 4.72 8.15 2.28
CA PHE A 55 4.25 8.15 0.90
C PHE A 55 5.00 9.18 0.04
N TYR A 56 5.64 8.71 -1.04
CA TYR A 56 6.33 9.54 -2.02
C TYR A 56 5.67 9.44 -3.39
N SER A 57 5.11 10.55 -3.87
CA SER A 57 4.58 10.65 -5.23
C SER A 57 5.74 10.74 -6.24
N LEU A 58 5.76 9.81 -7.18
CA LEU A 58 6.70 9.76 -8.30
C LEU A 58 6.00 10.21 -9.59
N LYS A 59 6.77 10.29 -10.69
CA LYS A 59 6.21 10.58 -12.02
C LYS A 59 5.25 9.46 -12.47
N ASN A 60 4.32 9.79 -13.37
CA ASN A 60 3.37 8.86 -14.00
C ASN A 60 2.45 8.13 -13.01
N LYS A 61 1.96 8.82 -11.98
CA LYS A 61 1.04 8.26 -10.95
C LYS A 61 1.60 7.00 -10.26
N LYS A 62 2.92 6.95 -10.15
CA LYS A 62 3.60 5.97 -9.31
C LYS A 62 3.74 6.54 -7.92
N ILE A 63 3.59 5.69 -6.93
CA ILE A 63 3.74 6.04 -5.52
C ILE A 63 4.66 5.01 -4.90
N GLN A 64 5.71 5.50 -4.26
CA GLN A 64 6.56 4.70 -3.41
C GLN A 64 6.04 4.83 -1.98
N VAL A 65 5.89 3.71 -1.29
CA VAL A 65 5.47 3.68 0.11
C VAL A 65 6.53 2.93 0.92
N ILE A 66 7.05 3.56 1.96
CA ILE A 66 7.98 2.94 2.90
C ILE A 66 7.22 2.68 4.20
N VAL A 67 7.22 1.42 4.63
CA VAL A 67 6.39 0.93 5.74
C VAL A 67 7.28 0.27 6.78
N ARG A 68 7.28 0.78 8.02
CA ARG A 68 7.96 0.13 9.14
C ARG A 68 7.40 -1.28 9.39
N ARG A 69 8.25 -2.22 9.81
CA ARG A 69 7.90 -3.66 9.92
C ARG A 69 6.67 -3.99 10.75
N ASP A 70 6.47 -3.30 11.87
CA ASP A 70 5.31 -3.45 12.76
C ASP A 70 4.00 -2.96 12.13
N LEU A 71 4.08 -2.05 11.16
CA LEU A 71 2.93 -1.50 10.44
C LEU A 71 2.61 -2.26 9.14
N TYR A 72 3.44 -3.24 8.75
CA TYR A 72 3.25 -4.03 7.52
C TYR A 72 1.83 -4.61 7.41
N VAL A 73 1.35 -5.26 8.46
CA VAL A 73 0.01 -5.89 8.46
C VAL A 73 -1.08 -4.82 8.31
N SER A 74 -0.97 -3.72 9.04
CA SER A 74 -1.91 -2.60 8.97
C SER A 74 -1.96 -2.01 7.56
N PHE A 75 -0.81 -1.84 6.91
CA PHE A 75 -0.71 -1.33 5.54
C PHE A 75 -1.38 -2.28 4.53
N ILE A 76 -1.07 -3.58 4.57
CA ILE A 76 -1.67 -4.58 3.66
C ILE A 76 -3.20 -4.64 3.87
N LEU A 77 -3.67 -4.60 5.12
CA LEU A 77 -5.10 -4.58 5.41
C LEU A 77 -5.76 -3.27 4.97
N GLY A 78 -5.03 -2.15 5.01
CA GLY A 78 -5.44 -0.90 4.37
C GLY A 78 -5.68 -1.11 2.88
N LEU A 79 -4.69 -1.59 2.13
CA LEU A 79 -4.86 -1.85 0.70
C LEU A 79 -6.06 -2.76 0.41
N PHE A 80 -6.34 -3.75 1.27
CA PHE A 80 -7.50 -4.61 1.15
C PHE A 80 -8.83 -3.89 1.47
N LYS A 81 -8.90 -3.11 2.54
CA LYS A 81 -10.10 -2.33 2.93
C LYS A 81 -10.57 -1.40 1.80
N TRP A 82 -9.63 -0.79 1.08
CA TRP A 82 -9.91 0.07 -0.08
C TRP A 82 -10.01 -0.71 -1.41
N LYS A 83 -10.11 -2.05 -1.37
CA LYS A 83 -10.30 -2.94 -2.54
C LYS A 83 -9.19 -2.88 -3.60
N LEU A 84 -8.02 -2.36 -3.22
CA LEU A 84 -6.79 -2.38 -4.05
C LEU A 84 -6.17 -3.79 -4.08
N LEU A 85 -6.46 -4.61 -3.06
CA LEU A 85 -6.21 -6.05 -3.04
C LEU A 85 -7.54 -6.82 -3.16
N LYS A 86 -7.50 -7.98 -3.80
CA LYS A 86 -8.65 -8.90 -3.95
C LYS A 86 -8.75 -9.90 -2.79
N SER A 87 -7.63 -10.28 -2.19
CA SER A 87 -7.59 -11.20 -1.05
C SER A 87 -6.33 -10.99 -0.21
N VAL A 88 -6.42 -11.35 1.07
CA VAL A 88 -5.32 -11.38 2.04
C VAL A 88 -5.49 -12.64 2.92
N SER A 89 -4.41 -13.34 3.19
CA SER A 89 -4.39 -14.56 4.01
C SER A 89 -3.04 -14.72 4.73
N TRP A 90 -3.06 -15.47 5.83
CA TRP A 90 -1.84 -15.86 6.53
C TRP A 90 -1.11 -16.96 5.76
N PRO A 91 0.24 -16.98 5.78
CA PRO A 91 1.00 -18.11 5.29
C PRO A 91 0.69 -19.35 6.14
N LYS A 92 0.64 -20.52 5.50
CA LYS A 92 0.46 -21.81 6.17
C LYS A 92 1.73 -22.24 6.88
#